data_AF-A0A8T5FEA2-F1
#
_entry.id   AF-A0A8T5FEA2-F1
#
_cell.length_a   1.000
_cell.length_b   1.000
_cell.length_c   1.000
_cell.angle_alpha   90.00
_cell.angle_beta   90.00
_cell.angle_gamma   90.00
#
_symmetry.space_group_name_H-M   'P 1'
#
loop_
_entity.id
_entity.type
_entity.pdbx_description
1 polymer ?
#
loop_
_entity_poly.entity_id
_entity_poly.type
_entity_poly.pdbx_seq_one_letter_code
_entity_poly.pdbx_strand_id
1 'polypeptide(L)'
;MTSFYFALIITSLMIGGIVPSINAESIPEWIKNTAGWWATDAISESEFVNAMEFLVNVGIISIQSTNNDPLKLLNDLSFLEKTFLPDKKSTHFINSHGFRNIEFSEEKESGVFRIFMIGGSTTYGSGVDDKNTIPYLLQEKIRAQGTEEIQII
;
A
#
# COMPACT_ATOMS: atom_id res chain seq x y z
N MET A 1 -18.17 1.73 35.86
CA MET A 1 -17.48 2.51 34.81
C MET A 1 -15.97 2.58 35.11
N THR A 2 -15.31 1.43 35.11
CA THR A 2 -13.84 1.31 35.28
C THR A 2 -13.26 0.16 34.44
N SER A 3 -14.09 -0.76 33.94
CA SER A 3 -13.65 -1.91 33.13
C SER A 3 -13.36 -1.62 31.65
N PHE A 4 -13.66 -0.43 31.12
CA PHE A 4 -13.34 -0.10 29.73
C PHE A 4 -11.93 0.50 29.55
N TYR A 5 -11.39 1.17 30.57
CA TYR A 5 -10.02 1.71 30.52
C TYR A 5 -8.95 0.62 30.66
N PHE A 6 -9.26 -0.48 31.33
CA PHE A 6 -8.31 -1.60 31.50
C PHE A 6 -8.08 -2.38 30.20
N ALA A 7 -9.07 -2.42 29.29
CA ALA A 7 -8.94 -3.06 27.98
C ALA A 7 -8.12 -2.21 26.99
N LEU A 8 -8.21 -0.87 27.07
CA LEU A 8 -7.44 0.05 26.22
C LEU A 8 -5.97 0.19 26.65
N ILE A 9 -5.65 -0.03 27.93
CA ILE A 9 -4.25 0.05 28.42
C ILE A 9 -3.49 -1.27 28.18
N ILE A 10 -4.16 -2.43 28.14
CA ILE A 10 -3.49 -3.72 27.87
C ILE A 10 -3.14 -3.92 26.38
N THR A 11 -3.85 -3.32 25.44
CA THR A 11 -3.45 -3.35 24.01
C THR A 11 -2.24 -2.46 23.71
N SER A 12 -1.87 -1.53 24.61
CA SER A 12 -0.72 -0.64 24.45
C SER A 12 0.57 -1.16 25.10
N LEU A 13 0.55 -2.33 25.77
CA LEU A 13 1.69 -2.78 26.58
C LEU A 13 1.99 -4.28 26.49
N MET A 14 2.07 -4.83 25.26
CA MET A 14 2.73 -6.13 25.01
C MET A 14 3.20 -6.25 23.54
N ILE A 15 4.19 -5.46 23.12
CA ILE A 15 5.22 -5.91 22.15
C ILE A 15 6.57 -5.33 22.61
N GLY A 16 7.00 -5.76 23.79
CA GLY A 16 8.41 -5.75 24.19
C GLY A 16 9.02 -7.06 23.71
N GLY A 17 9.26 -7.17 22.41
CA GLY A 17 9.75 -8.39 21.78
C GLY A 17 10.13 -8.10 20.35
N ILE A 18 11.42 -7.80 20.16
CA ILE A 18 12.17 -7.81 18.90
C ILE A 18 11.31 -7.34 17.71
N VAL A 19 11.27 -6.02 17.48
CA VAL A 19 10.99 -5.54 16.13
C VAL A 19 12.09 -6.16 15.27
N PRO A 20 11.81 -7.10 14.34
CA PRO A 20 12.82 -7.42 13.35
C PRO A 20 13.13 -6.09 12.67
N SER A 21 14.42 -5.70 12.71
CA SER A 21 14.92 -4.67 11.81
C SER A 21 14.50 -5.13 10.42
N ILE A 22 13.45 -4.52 9.86
CA ILE A 22 13.00 -4.78 8.50
C ILE A 22 14.12 -4.18 7.65
N ASN A 23 15.10 -5.00 7.29
CA ASN A 23 16.09 -4.66 6.29
C ASN A 23 15.40 -4.60 4.92
N ALA A 24 14.62 -3.54 4.70
CA ALA A 24 14.19 -3.16 3.38
C ALA A 24 15.36 -2.44 2.71
N GLU A 25 16.40 -3.20 2.35
CA GLU A 25 17.59 -2.71 1.62
C GLU A 25 17.23 -2.04 0.28
N SER A 26 16.00 -2.22 -0.21
CA SER A 26 15.53 -1.65 -1.49
C SER A 26 14.75 -0.33 -1.36
N ILE A 27 14.19 0.00 -0.18
CA ILE A 27 13.40 1.22 0.03
C ILE A 27 14.12 2.10 1.05
N PRO A 28 14.66 3.25 0.65
CA PRO A 28 15.34 4.18 1.55
C PRO A 28 14.53 4.53 2.80
N GLU A 29 15.20 4.56 3.95
CA GLU A 29 14.62 4.85 5.27
C GLU A 29 13.75 6.12 5.27
N TRP A 30 14.19 7.17 4.57
CA TRP A 30 13.48 8.44 4.51
C TRP A 30 12.10 8.34 3.83
N ILE A 31 11.90 7.41 2.88
CA ILE A 31 10.59 7.15 2.26
C ILE A 31 9.64 6.60 3.32
N LYS A 32 10.09 5.57 4.04
CA LYS A 32 9.30 4.91 5.08
C LYS A 32 8.91 5.88 6.19
N ASN A 33 9.87 6.69 6.64
CA ASN A 33 9.66 7.66 7.72
C ASN A 33 8.67 8.75 7.29
N THR A 34 8.80 9.28 6.07
CA THR A 34 7.90 10.32 5.55
C THR A 34 6.48 9.77 5.38
N ALA A 35 6.33 8.56 4.85
CA ALA A 35 5.02 7.90 4.73
C ALA A 35 4.41 7.57 6.10
N GLY A 36 5.23 7.14 7.06
CA GLY A 36 4.80 6.87 8.43
C GLY A 36 4.33 8.13 9.16
N TRP A 37 5.07 9.23 9.04
CA TRP A 37 4.67 10.53 9.60
C TRP A 37 3.37 11.05 9.00
N TRP A 38 3.19 10.90 7.69
CA TRP A 38 1.93 11.25 7.04
C TRP A 38 0.77 10.37 7.53
N ALA A 39 0.98 9.06 7.62
CA ALA A 39 -0.04 8.11 8.09
C ALA A 39 -0.43 8.30 9.57
N THR A 40 0.39 9.00 10.36
CA THR A 40 0.17 9.27 11.79
C THR A 40 -0.19 10.73 12.08
N ASP A 41 -0.51 11.51 11.05
CA ASP A 41 -0.81 12.95 11.13
C ASP A 41 0.31 13.79 11.76
N ALA A 42 1.55 13.27 11.79
CA ALA A 42 2.72 13.98 12.29
C ALA A 42 3.23 15.03 11.29
N ILE A 43 2.89 14.87 10.00
CA ILE A 43 3.02 15.89 8.96
C ILE A 43 1.69 16.02 8.22
N SER A 44 1.38 17.22 7.76
CA SER A 44 0.20 17.51 6.95
C SER A 44 0.31 16.88 5.55
N GLU A 45 -0.84 16.71 4.89
CA GLU A 45 -0.90 16.30 3.48
C GLU A 45 -0.07 17.24 2.58
N SER A 46 -0.08 18.55 2.86
CA SER A 46 0.72 19.52 2.11
C SER A 46 2.23 19.30 2.28
N GLU A 47 2.69 18.98 3.49
CA GLU A 47 4.10 18.67 3.76
C GLU A 47 4.53 17.36 3.09
N PHE A 48 3.65 16.36 3.09
CA PHE A 48 3.89 15.10 2.39
C PHE A 48 4.02 15.31 0.87
N VAL A 49 3.10 16.06 0.26
CA VAL A 49 3.13 16.36 -1.19
C VAL A 49 4.38 17.16 -1.56
N ASN A 50 4.76 18.16 -0.75
CA ASN A 50 5.98 18.94 -0.97
C ASN A 50 7.24 18.07 -0.89
N ALA A 51 7.28 17.10 0.04
CA ALA A 51 8.38 16.14 0.12
C ALA A 51 8.45 15.28 -1.16
N MET A 52 7.32 14.78 -1.66
CA MET A 52 7.25 14.02 -2.91
C MET A 52 7.71 14.85 -4.13
N GLU A 53 7.27 16.11 -4.22
CA GLU A 53 7.71 17.04 -5.28
C GLU A 53 9.22 17.26 -5.25
N PHE A 54 9.79 17.49 -4.06
CA PHE A 54 11.24 17.66 -3.89
C PHE A 54 12.02 16.47 -4.46
N LEU A 55 11.55 15.24 -4.22
CA LEU A 55 12.22 14.01 -4.64
C LEU A 55 12.19 13.78 -6.15
N VAL A 56 11.11 14.22 -6.80
CA VAL A 56 11.05 14.29 -8.27
C VAL A 56 12.06 15.30 -8.77
N ASN A 57 12.12 16.48 -8.16
CA ASN A 57 13.01 17.58 -8.57
C ASN A 57 14.51 17.22 -8.42
N VAL A 58 14.89 16.49 -7.37
CA VAL A 58 16.29 16.04 -7.18
C VAL A 58 16.62 14.74 -7.93
N GLY A 59 15.67 14.20 -8.71
CA GLY A 59 15.89 13.03 -9.56
C GLY A 59 15.96 11.69 -8.81
N ILE A 60 15.56 11.66 -7.54
CA ILE A 60 15.45 10.42 -6.76
C ILE A 60 14.23 9.62 -7.26
N ILE A 61 13.11 10.29 -7.52
CA ILE A 61 11.95 9.72 -8.20
C ILE A 61 12.03 10.12 -9.67
N SER A 62 12.17 9.15 -10.57
CA SER A 62 12.12 9.39 -12.01
C SER A 62 10.73 9.12 -12.56
N ILE A 63 10.10 10.14 -13.15
CA ILE A 63 8.85 9.99 -13.89
C ILE A 63 9.23 9.71 -15.35
N GLN A 64 9.27 8.43 -15.74
CA GLN A 64 9.40 8.09 -17.15
C GLN A 64 8.08 8.39 -17.86
N SER A 65 8.06 9.45 -18.67
CA SER A 65 6.99 9.67 -19.64
C SER A 65 7.15 8.65 -20.76
N THR A 66 6.61 7.44 -20.58
CA THR A 66 6.49 6.51 -21.70
C THR A 66 5.58 7.16 -22.74
N ASN A 67 5.91 7.06 -24.03
CA ASN A 67 5.01 7.46 -25.14
C ASN A 67 3.70 6.64 -25.18
N ASN A 68 3.53 5.72 -24.24
CA ASN A 68 2.28 5.08 -23.91
C ASN A 68 1.53 6.02 -22.98
N ASP A 69 0.41 6.55 -23.44
CA ASP A 69 -0.49 7.41 -22.67
C ASP A 69 -0.64 6.90 -21.22
N PRO A 70 -0.05 7.58 -20.22
CA PRO A 70 -0.13 7.20 -18.81
C PRO A 70 -1.57 7.13 -18.32
N LEU A 71 -2.49 7.79 -19.02
CA LEU A 71 -3.91 7.86 -18.71
C LEU A 71 -4.70 6.70 -19.32
N LYS A 72 -4.09 5.81 -20.11
CA LYS A 72 -4.79 4.64 -20.69
C LYS A 72 -5.43 3.76 -19.61
N LEU A 73 -4.81 3.67 -18.44
CA LEU A 73 -5.35 3.00 -17.26
C LEU A 73 -6.45 3.81 -16.56
N LEU A 74 -6.38 5.15 -16.59
CA LEU A 74 -7.36 6.06 -16.00
C LEU A 74 -8.62 6.23 -16.86
N ASN A 75 -8.55 5.89 -18.15
CA ASN A 75 -9.69 5.95 -19.06
C ASN A 75 -10.81 4.95 -18.70
N ASP A 76 -10.52 3.95 -17.85
CA ASP A 76 -11.51 3.01 -17.35
C ASP A 76 -11.29 2.67 -15.87
N LEU A 77 -11.97 3.43 -15.00
CA LEU A 77 -12.02 3.24 -13.55
C LEU A 77 -13.25 2.43 -13.10
N SER A 78 -14.04 1.86 -14.02
CA SER A 78 -15.28 1.12 -13.68
C SER A 78 -15.01 -0.06 -12.73
N PHE A 79 -13.79 -0.61 -12.76
CA PHE A 79 -13.38 -1.69 -11.86
C PHE A 79 -13.48 -1.30 -10.37
N LEU A 80 -13.38 -0.02 -10.03
CA LEU A 80 -13.44 0.48 -8.65
C LEU A 80 -14.84 0.39 -8.05
N GLU A 81 -15.91 0.27 -8.83
CA GLU A 81 -17.27 0.12 -8.30
C GLU A 81 -17.39 -1.09 -7.35
N LYS A 82 -16.58 -2.12 -7.58
CA LYS A 82 -16.52 -3.34 -6.74
C LYS A 82 -16.00 -3.07 -5.32
N THR A 83 -15.29 -1.96 -5.10
CA THR A 83 -14.71 -1.58 -3.80
C THR A 83 -15.76 -1.03 -2.83
N PHE A 84 -16.95 -0.66 -3.31
CA PHE A 84 -18.03 -0.07 -2.51
C PHE A 84 -19.10 -1.08 -2.05
N LEU A 85 -18.86 -2.38 -2.25
CA LEU A 85 -19.77 -3.44 -1.82
C LEU A 85 -19.31 -3.97 -0.45
N PRO A 86 -19.86 -3.48 0.68
CA PRO A 86 -19.47 -3.97 1.99
C PRO A 86 -19.83 -5.44 2.13
N ASP A 87 -18.84 -6.28 2.38
CA ASP A 87 -19.07 -7.67 2.74
C ASP A 87 -19.26 -7.77 4.25
N LYS A 88 -20.36 -8.40 4.68
CA LYS A 88 -20.64 -8.65 6.10
C LYS A 88 -19.68 -9.68 6.72
N LYS A 89 -18.85 -10.36 5.91
CA LYS A 89 -17.83 -11.30 6.36
C LYS A 89 -16.53 -11.13 5.55
N SER A 90 -15.86 -9.99 5.68
CA SER A 90 -14.55 -9.80 5.06
C SER A 90 -13.55 -10.81 5.61
N THR A 91 -13.10 -11.76 4.80
CA THR A 91 -11.90 -12.54 5.09
C THR A 91 -10.72 -11.84 4.43
N HIS A 92 -9.72 -11.49 5.22
CA HIS A 92 -8.49 -10.90 4.69
C HIS A 92 -7.29 -11.69 5.18
N PHE A 93 -6.40 -12.01 4.26
CA PHE A 93 -5.11 -12.62 4.55
C PHE A 93 -4.04 -11.54 4.67
N ILE A 94 -3.25 -11.60 5.74
CA ILE A 94 -2.05 -10.78 5.92
C ILE A 94 -0.86 -11.70 5.72
N ASN A 95 0.04 -11.34 4.82
CA ASN A 95 1.24 -12.13 4.53
C ASN A 95 2.32 -11.96 5.61
N SER A 96 3.43 -12.70 5.46
CA SER A 96 4.53 -12.67 6.43
C SER A 96 5.21 -11.30 6.57
N HIS A 97 5.00 -10.41 5.60
CA HIS A 97 5.56 -9.07 5.54
C HIS A 97 4.61 -7.98 6.09
N GLY A 98 3.44 -8.37 6.61
CA GLY A 98 2.46 -7.43 7.17
C GLY A 98 1.63 -6.68 6.13
N PHE A 99 1.74 -7.05 4.85
CA PHE A 99 0.87 -6.55 3.80
C PHE A 99 -0.36 -7.44 3.68
N ARG A 100 -1.46 -6.83 3.25
CA ARG A 100 -2.66 -7.58 2.91
C ARG A 100 -2.46 -8.30 1.57
N ASN A 101 -3.09 -9.46 1.41
CA ASN A 101 -3.06 -10.30 0.21
C ASN A 101 -1.81 -11.20 0.12
N ILE A 102 -1.54 -11.77 -1.07
CA ILE A 102 -0.58 -12.86 -1.30
C ILE A 102 0.82 -12.62 -0.74
N GLU A 103 1.50 -13.73 -0.42
CA GLU A 103 2.94 -13.73 -0.13
C GLU A 103 3.72 -13.30 -1.38
N PHE A 104 4.83 -12.60 -1.17
CA PHE A 104 5.75 -12.23 -2.24
C PHE A 104 7.19 -12.41 -1.78
N SER A 105 8.10 -12.65 -2.72
CA SER A 105 9.53 -12.71 -2.43
C SER A 105 10.09 -11.31 -2.17
N GLU A 106 10.88 -11.13 -1.11
CA GLU A 106 11.63 -9.89 -0.84
C GLU A 106 12.47 -9.51 -2.06
N GLU A 107 13.21 -10.47 -2.61
CA GLU A 107 13.91 -10.31 -3.87
C GLU A 107 12.91 -10.21 -5.02
N LYS A 108 12.98 -9.10 -5.76
CA LYS A 108 12.14 -8.88 -6.94
C LYS A 108 12.66 -9.75 -8.08
N GLU A 109 11.82 -10.67 -8.55
CA GLU A 109 12.10 -11.48 -9.72
C GLU A 109 12.47 -10.62 -10.95
N SER A 110 13.34 -11.16 -11.80
CA SER A 110 13.70 -10.51 -13.07
C SER A 110 12.48 -10.43 -13.97
N GLY A 111 12.29 -9.32 -14.69
CA GLY A 111 11.11 -9.08 -15.53
C GLY A 111 9.87 -8.59 -14.77
N VAL A 112 9.71 -8.98 -13.50
CA VAL A 112 8.56 -8.56 -12.68
C VAL A 112 8.62 -7.07 -12.33
N PHE A 113 7.56 -6.35 -12.68
CA PHE A 113 7.28 -5.00 -12.18
C PHE A 113 6.53 -5.10 -10.84
N ARG A 114 7.02 -4.39 -9.82
CA ARG A 114 6.40 -4.38 -8.49
C ARG A 114 5.94 -2.96 -8.17
N ILE A 115 4.65 -2.80 -7.91
CA ILE A 115 4.02 -1.55 -7.50
C ILE A 115 3.63 -1.69 -6.04
N PHE A 116 4.10 -0.77 -5.19
CA PHE A 116 3.64 -0.66 -3.82
C PHE A 116 2.57 0.43 -3.74
N MET A 117 1.38 0.09 -3.23
CA MET A 117 0.26 0.99 -3.12
C MET A 117 0.06 1.40 -1.65
N ILE A 118 0.34 2.67 -1.36
CA ILE A 118 0.27 3.23 -0.01
C ILE A 118 -0.98 4.10 0.10
N GLY A 119 -1.71 3.98 1.20
CA GLY A 119 -2.84 4.83 1.51
C GLY A 119 -3.53 4.42 2.82
N GLY A 120 -4.70 4.99 3.06
CA GLY A 120 -5.49 4.72 4.28
C GLY A 120 -6.31 3.44 4.21
N SER A 121 -7.39 3.42 5.01
CA SER A 121 -8.29 2.26 5.13
C SER A 121 -8.96 1.85 3.81
N THR A 122 -9.14 2.78 2.86
CA THR A 122 -9.69 2.52 1.52
C THR A 122 -8.71 1.74 0.66
N THR A 123 -7.43 2.11 0.65
CA THR A 123 -6.37 1.37 -0.07
C THR A 123 -6.17 -0.01 0.53
N TYR A 124 -6.19 -0.10 1.88
CA TYR A 124 -6.18 -1.36 2.60
C TYR A 124 -7.42 -2.24 2.32
N GLY A 125 -8.54 -1.65 1.88
CA GLY A 125 -9.79 -2.35 1.59
C GLY A 125 -10.59 -2.75 2.84
N SER A 126 -10.61 -1.90 3.86
CA SER A 126 -11.42 -2.15 5.06
C SER A 126 -12.89 -2.35 4.69
N GLY A 127 -13.48 -3.47 5.13
CA GLY A 127 -14.88 -3.81 4.84
C GLY A 127 -15.13 -4.54 3.51
N VAL A 128 -14.09 -4.91 2.76
CA VAL A 128 -14.20 -5.75 1.56
C VAL A 128 -13.28 -6.98 1.63
N ASP A 129 -13.55 -8.02 0.85
CA ASP A 129 -12.64 -9.16 0.66
C ASP A 129 -11.40 -8.80 -0.17
N ASP A 130 -10.35 -9.63 -0.09
CA ASP A 130 -9.07 -9.41 -0.79
C ASP A 130 -9.24 -9.18 -2.30
N LYS A 131 -10.17 -9.90 -2.94
CA LYS A 131 -10.50 -9.78 -4.38
C LYS A 131 -11.17 -8.46 -4.79
N ASN A 132 -11.64 -7.69 -3.82
CA ASN A 132 -12.34 -6.42 -4.02
C ASN A 132 -11.49 -5.22 -3.56
N THR A 133 -10.24 -5.44 -3.16
CA THR A 133 -9.31 -4.37 -2.78
C THR A 133 -8.81 -3.62 -4.03
N ILE A 134 -8.47 -2.33 -3.87
CA ILE A 134 -7.92 -1.51 -4.96
C ILE A 134 -6.62 -2.13 -5.52
N PRO A 135 -5.64 -2.56 -4.70
CA PRO A 135 -4.43 -3.22 -5.20
C PRO A 135 -4.74 -4.45 -6.07
N TYR A 136 -5.64 -5.32 -5.62
CA TYR A 136 -6.01 -6.53 -6.36
C TYR A 136 -6.67 -6.20 -7.69
N LEU A 137 -7.68 -5.32 -7.68
CA LEU A 137 -8.43 -4.99 -8.89
C LEU A 137 -7.58 -4.25 -9.92
N LEU A 138 -6.64 -3.39 -9.47
CA LEU A 138 -5.67 -2.74 -10.36
C LEU A 138 -4.72 -3.75 -11.00
N GLN A 139 -4.26 -4.75 -10.23
CA GLN A 139 -3.40 -5.80 -10.76
C GLN A 139 -4.09 -6.56 -11.88
N GLU A 140 -5.35 -6.98 -11.67
CA GLU A 140 -6.13 -7.68 -12.68
C GLU A 140 -6.42 -6.80 -13.90
N LYS A 141 -6.66 -5.50 -13.70
CA LYS A 141 -6.85 -4.53 -14.80
C LYS A 141 -5.60 -4.37 -15.66
N ILE A 142 -4.41 -4.39 -15.07
CA ILE A 142 -3.14 -4.29 -15.81
C ILE A 142 -2.82 -5.61 -16.51
N ARG A 143 -3.04 -6.76 -15.86
CA ARG A 143 -2.90 -8.08 -16.47
C ARG A 143 -3.79 -8.26 -17.69
N ALA A 144 -5.04 -7.80 -17.61
CA ALA A 144 -5.98 -7.83 -18.74
C ALA A 144 -5.50 -7.01 -19.96
N GLN A 145 -4.51 -6.12 -19.81
CA GLN A 145 -3.89 -5.37 -20.90
C GLN A 145 -2.64 -6.05 -21.48
N GLY A 146 -2.32 -7.27 -21.04
CA GLY A 146 -1.21 -8.09 -21.55
C GLY A 146 0.08 -7.98 -20.75
N THR A 147 0.05 -7.41 -19.54
CA THR A 147 1.21 -7.37 -18.64
C THR A 147 1.06 -8.42 -17.55
N GLU A 148 1.60 -9.63 -17.78
CA GLU A 148 1.50 -10.74 -16.83
C GLU A 148 2.52 -10.65 -15.68
N GLU A 149 3.66 -9.98 -15.92
CA GLU A 149 4.76 -9.83 -14.98
C GLU A 149 4.58 -8.60 -14.07
N ILE A 150 3.44 -8.52 -13.36
CA ILE A 150 3.15 -7.45 -12.39
C ILE A 150 2.68 -7.98 -11.04
N GLN A 151 3.24 -7.40 -9.98
CA GLN A 151 2.83 -7.57 -8.59
C GLN A 151 2.43 -6.22 -8.00
N ILE A 152 1.20 -6.11 -7.49
CA ILE A 152 0.74 -4.93 -6.74
C ILE A 152 0.54 -5.33 -5.29
N ILE A 153 1.28 -4.66 -4.41
CA ILE A 153 1.36 -4.92 -2.97
C ILE A 153 0.79 -3.72 -2.23
#